data_AF-A0A9E2RHT3-F1
#
_entry.id   AF-A0A9E2RHT3-F1
#
_cell.length_a   1.000
_cell.length_b   1.000
_cell.length_c   1.000
_cell.angle_alpha   90.00
_cell.angle_beta   90.00
_cell.angle_gamma   90.00
#
_symmetry.space_group_name_H-M   'P 1'
#
loop_
_entity.id
_entity.type
_entity.pdbx_description
1 polymer ?
#
loop_
_entity_poly.entity_id
_entity_poly.type
_entity_poly.pdbx_seq_one_letter_code
_entity_poly.pdbx_strand_id
1 'polypeptide(L)' 'MSFDIVKTFRQRLGENYTLHTKYVNPAWATVTQLIGYDKVYAKAEGCYLWDQDGKRYLDCVSG' A
#
# COMPACT_ATOMS: atom_id res chain seq x y z
N MET A 1 4.69 1.65 -28.30
CA MET A 1 3.64 2.00 -27.32
C MET A 1 4.29 2.75 -26.18
N SER A 2 3.74 3.89 -25.75
CA SER A 2 4.24 4.60 -24.57
C SER A 2 3.88 3.82 -23.30
N PHE A 3 4.81 3.73 -22.36
CA PHE A 3 4.55 3.15 -21.04
C PHE A 3 3.59 4.06 -20.27
N ASP A 4 2.44 3.52 -19.84
CA ASP A 4 1.47 4.21 -19.00
C ASP A 4 1.61 3.73 -17.56
N ILE A 5 2.35 4.51 -16.77
CA ILE A 5 2.61 4.20 -15.36
C ILE A 5 1.34 4.23 -14.52
N VAL A 6 0.40 5.14 -14.81
CA VAL A 6 -0.82 5.32 -14.01
C VAL A 6 -1.76 4.14 -14.22
N LYS A 7 -1.94 3.72 -15.47
CA LYS A 7 -2.70 2.51 -15.80
C LYS A 7 -2.08 1.28 -15.16
N THR A 8 -0.77 1.11 -15.28
CA THR A 8 -0.05 -0.03 -14.71
C THR A 8 -0.21 -0.07 -13.19
N PHE A 9 -0.05 1.06 -12.50
CA PHE A 9 -0.25 1.15 -11.06
C PHE A 9 -1.68 0.73 -10.64
N ARG A 10 -2.70 1.27 -11.31
CA ARG A 10 -4.11 0.94 -11.01
C ARG A 10 -4.43 -0.54 -11.22
N GLN A 11 -3.86 -1.17 -12.25
CA GLN A 11 -4.08 -2.59 -12.53
C GLN A 11 -3.48 -3.52 -11.49
N ARG A 12 -2.46 -3.04 -10.76
CA ARG A 12 -1.72 -3.84 -9.77
C ARG A 12 -1.96 -3.41 -8.33
N LEU A 13 -2.87 -2.46 -8.11
CA LEU A 13 -3.28 -2.06 -6.77
C LEU A 13 -3.84 -3.30 -6.05
N GLY A 14 -3.34 -3.57 -4.84
CA GLY A 14 -3.66 -4.78 -4.09
C GLY A 14 -2.55 -5.85 -4.13
N GLU A 15 -1.68 -5.83 -5.14
CA GLU A 15 -0.50 -6.72 -5.19
C GLU A 15 0.69 -6.21 -4.33
N ASN A 16 0.49 -5.12 -3.56
CA ASN A 16 1.56 -4.36 -2.91
C ASN A 16 2.50 -5.25 -2.09
N TYR A 17 1.98 -6.07 -1.19
CA TYR A 17 2.81 -6.92 -0.33
C TYR A 17 3.43 -8.08 -1.11
N THR A 18 2.72 -8.69 -2.06
CA THR A 18 3.29 -9.73 -2.92
C THR A 18 4.48 -9.20 -3.73
N LEU A 19 4.36 -7.99 -4.28
CA LEU A 19 5.44 -7.36 -5.04
C LEU A 19 6.56 -6.86 -4.15
N HIS A 20 6.24 -6.32 -2.96
CA HIS A 20 7.23 -5.91 -1.99
C HIS A 20 8.08 -7.10 -1.50
N THR A 21 7.43 -8.25 -1.23
CA THR A 21 8.11 -9.49 -0.87
C THR A 21 9.03 -9.97 -1.99
N LYS A 22 8.56 -9.92 -3.25
CA LYS A 22 9.30 -10.46 -4.39
C LYS A 22 10.45 -9.56 -4.85
N TYR A 23 10.29 -8.24 -4.77
CA TYR A 23 11.17 -7.30 -5.46
C TYR A 23 11.80 -6.21 -4.57
N VAL A 24 11.39 -6.08 -3.31
CA VAL A 24 11.87 -5.00 -2.42
C VAL A 24 12.50 -5.55 -1.14
N ASN A 25 11.69 -6.03 -0.20
CA ASN A 25 12.17 -6.56 1.06
C ASN A 25 11.14 -7.55 1.66
N PRO A 26 11.42 -8.87 1.64
CA PRO A 26 10.52 -9.89 2.17
C PRO A 26 10.42 -9.88 3.70
N ALA A 27 11.48 -9.52 4.41
CA ALA A 27 11.46 -9.44 5.87
C ALA A 27 10.50 -8.34 6.35
N TRP A 28 10.57 -7.15 5.72
CA TRP A 28 9.67 -6.05 6.06
C TRP A 28 8.20 -6.34 5.74
N ALA A 29 7.93 -6.95 4.57
CA ALA A 29 6.58 -7.38 4.21
C ALA A 29 6.01 -8.37 5.23
N THR A 30 6.84 -9.29 5.73
CA THR A 30 6.44 -10.26 6.78
C THR A 30 6.14 -9.55 8.10
N VAL A 31 7.02 -8.65 8.56
CA VAL A 31 6.85 -7.94 9.84
C VAL A 31 5.57 -7.10 9.84
N THR A 32 5.30 -6.35 8.78
CA THR A 32 4.11 -5.51 8.67
C THR A 32 2.81 -6.32 8.66
N GLN A 33 2.80 -7.51 8.04
CA GLN A 33 1.69 -8.46 8.15
C GLN A 33 1.49 -8.97 9.58
N LEU A 34 2.57 -9.33 10.27
CA LEU A 34 2.49 -9.86 11.64
C LEU A 34 1.90 -8.84 12.64
N ILE A 35 2.21 -7.55 12.48
CA ILE A 35 1.69 -6.49 13.35
C ILE A 35 0.36 -5.88 12.86
N GLY A 36 -0.20 -6.38 11.76
CA GLY A 36 -1.47 -5.91 11.18
C GLY A 36 -1.38 -4.54 10.48
N TYR A 37 -0.17 -4.11 10.11
CA TYR A 37 0.11 -2.89 9.34
C TYR A 37 0.17 -3.15 7.83
N ASP A 38 -0.31 -4.31 7.37
CA ASP A 38 -0.33 -4.71 5.98
C ASP A 38 -1.47 -4.05 5.16
N LYS A 39 -1.67 -2.74 5.33
CA LYS A 39 -2.76 -2.01 4.69
C LYS A 39 -2.38 -1.49 3.32
N VAL A 40 -3.29 -1.65 2.37
CA VAL A 40 -3.21 -1.01 1.05
C VAL A 40 -4.00 0.29 1.11
N TYR A 41 -3.29 1.40 1.34
CA TYR A 41 -3.88 2.73 1.32
C TYR A 41 -4.14 3.20 -0.11
N ALA A 42 -5.38 3.59 -0.40
CA ALA A 42 -5.84 4.03 -1.72
C ALA A 42 -6.09 5.55 -1.81
N LYS A 43 -6.25 6.22 -0.66
CA LYS A 43 -6.44 7.67 -0.56
C LYS A 43 -5.78 8.21 0.72
N ALA A 44 -5.28 9.45 0.65
CA ALA A 44 -4.82 10.24 1.79
C ALA A 44 -5.38 11.67 1.70
N GLU A 45 -5.72 12.28 2.84
CA GLU A 45 -6.24 13.65 2.93
C GLU A 45 -6.07 14.16 4.38
N GLY A 46 -5.33 15.26 4.55
CA GLY A 46 -4.95 15.75 5.86
C GLY A 46 -4.17 14.69 6.67
N CYS A 47 -4.54 14.49 7.93
CA CYS A 47 -3.97 13.46 8.79
C CYS A 47 -4.65 12.08 8.66
N TYR A 48 -5.44 11.85 7.61
CA TYR A 48 -6.19 10.61 7.44
C TYR A 48 -5.74 9.83 6.20
N LEU A 49 -5.71 8.50 6.36
CA LEU A 49 -5.52 7.53 5.29
C LEU A 49 -6.77 6.68 5.14
N TRP A 50 -7.07 6.25 3.91
CA TRP A 50 -8.14 5.30 3.62
C TRP A 50 -7.55 4.09 2.93
N ASP A 51 -7.89 2.90 3.42
CA ASP A 51 -7.56 1.68 2.71
C ASP A 51 -8.49 1.46 1.50
N GLN A 52 -8.21 0.42 0.72
CA GLN A 52 -8.98 0.02 -0.45
C GLN A 52 -10.45 -0.31 -0.15
N ASP A 53 -10.78 -0.69 1.09
CA ASP A 53 -12.15 -0.97 1.55
C ASP A 53 -12.86 0.30 2.05
N GLY A 54 -12.19 1.45 1.99
CA GLY A 54 -12.70 2.75 2.42
C GLY A 54 -12.64 2.98 3.94
N LYS A 55 -11.96 2.11 4.69
CA LYS A 55 -11.79 2.30 6.13
C LYS A 55 -10.78 3.41 6.37
N ARG A 56 -11.16 4.34 7.27
CA ARG A 56 -10.35 5.51 7.62
C ARG A 56 -9.44 5.23 8.81
N TYR A 57 -8.20 5.69 8.72
CA TYR A 57 -7.16 5.60 9.74
C TYR A 57 -6.62 6.99 10.03
N LEU A 58 -6.39 7.31 11.30
CA LEU A 58 -5.61 8.48 11.70
C LEU A 58 -4.13 8.14 11.51
N ASP A 59 -3.42 8.98 10.77
CA ASP A 59 -1.99 8.84 10.57
C ASP A 59 -1.21 9.43 11.75
N CYS A 60 -0.71 8.55 12.61
CA CYS A 60 0.13 8.90 13.74
C CYS A 60 1.63 8.69 13.45
N VAL A 61 1.99 8.27 12.24
CA VAL A 61 3.39 8.14 11.79
C VAL A 61 3.79 9.38 11.01
N SER A 62 2.90 9.87 10.16
CA SER A 62 3.07 11.07 9.33
C SER A 62 4.20 11.00 8.31
N GLY A 63 4.56 9.79 7.87
CA GLY A 63 5.60 9.53 6.88
C GLY A 63 7.00 9.78 7.40
#